data_AF-A0A9Q8ZCR0-F1
#
_entry.id   AF-A0A9Q8ZCR0-F1
#
_cell.length_a   1.000
_cell.length_b   1.000
_cell.length_c   1.000
_cell.angle_alpha   90.00
_cell.angle_beta   90.00
_cell.angle_gamma   90.00
#
_symmetry.space_group_name_H-M   'P 1'
#
loop_
_entity.id
_entity.type
_entity.pdbx_description
1 polymer ?
#
loop_
_entity_poly.entity_id
_entity_poly.type
_entity_poly.pdbx_seq_one_letter_code
_entity_poly.pdbx_strand_id
1 'polypeptide(L)'
;MLLGSLELSNASWETKVLMEFLLRQGNEEPTAEDDHGWMNGFNTYQLEFHMPHLLLRPSFQASDSTNEGSMADLSFLNLDNATGAVVPHSIYRRHMSLLICGWNDLQWTGYTFNRENNGGLDIEEIDKSVQPWDARRYWLHLVAHRKGIEAWKSRNICSNTTTKSGMLVEDIKISLDKTIQARELLQQLRDVLSITLRAYKRFAKLDGDKCYFSDITDCSSMLNKFFESSEKLANLPLKLSSLGYSCERFATHLDHMVHLENHHLIVESHRLSQERNTHQAASNRLHERLNELNEQNVVLTKEMRRLNEENTEAACANQAEEMKTNRSARVKPYFDAATPGIDSSDSTCRHFTTVNFLQAH
;
A
#
# COMPACT_ATOMS: atom_id res chain seq x y z
N MET A 1 -61.13 12.82 -20.75
CA MET A 1 -60.71 11.48 -21.22
C MET A 1 -59.31 11.22 -20.68
N LEU A 2 -59.13 10.02 -20.14
CA LEU A 2 -58.03 9.42 -19.39
C LEU A 2 -56.59 9.96 -19.61
N LEU A 3 -55.91 10.16 -18.47
CA LEU A 3 -54.45 10.15 -18.30
C LEU A 3 -53.83 8.82 -18.79
N GLY A 4 -52.74 8.91 -19.54
CA GLY A 4 -51.72 7.88 -19.62
C GLY A 4 -50.44 8.41 -18.97
N SER A 5 -50.25 8.11 -17.67
CA SER A 5 -49.02 8.36 -16.93
C SER A 5 -47.89 7.49 -17.49
N LEU A 6 -46.81 8.10 -18.00
CA LEU A 6 -45.57 7.40 -18.31
C LEU A 6 -44.63 7.58 -17.11
N GLU A 7 -44.62 6.60 -16.21
CA GLU A 7 -43.66 6.55 -15.12
C GLU A 7 -42.25 6.21 -15.66
N LEU A 8 -41.38 7.21 -15.71
CA LEU A 8 -39.93 7.04 -15.91
C LEU A 8 -39.22 6.98 -14.55
N SER A 9 -39.37 5.84 -13.87
CA SER A 9 -38.78 5.63 -12.53
C SER A 9 -37.28 5.31 -12.54
N ASN A 10 -36.62 5.13 -13.70
CA ASN A 10 -35.20 4.73 -13.78
C ASN A 10 -34.29 5.64 -14.63
N ALA A 11 -34.71 6.86 -14.96
CA ALA A 11 -33.81 7.80 -15.67
C ALA A 11 -32.83 8.47 -14.70
N SER A 12 -31.53 8.50 -15.07
CA SER A 12 -30.50 9.31 -14.38
C SER A 12 -30.99 10.76 -14.26
N TRP A 13 -30.65 11.42 -13.14
CA TRP A 13 -30.99 12.83 -12.89
C TRP A 13 -30.50 13.76 -14.03
N GLU A 14 -29.44 13.38 -14.74
CA GLU A 14 -28.92 14.09 -15.92
C GLU A 14 -29.92 14.09 -17.10
N THR A 15 -30.60 12.97 -17.34
CA THR A 15 -31.66 12.84 -18.36
C THR A 15 -32.87 13.69 -18.01
N LYS A 16 -33.15 13.89 -16.71
CA LYS A 16 -34.26 14.70 -16.22
C LYS A 16 -33.98 16.19 -16.41
N VAL A 17 -32.75 16.63 -16.13
CA VAL A 17 -32.32 18.03 -16.35
C VAL A 17 -32.26 18.38 -17.83
N LEU A 18 -31.78 17.46 -18.70
CA LEU A 18 -31.76 17.70 -20.15
C LEU A 18 -33.17 17.75 -20.75
N MET A 19 -34.08 16.88 -20.29
CA MET A 19 -35.49 16.90 -20.72
C MET A 19 -36.23 18.13 -20.23
N GLU A 20 -35.99 18.60 -19.00
CA GLU A 20 -36.60 19.84 -18.51
C GLU A 20 -36.11 21.07 -19.27
N PHE A 21 -34.85 21.10 -19.68
CA PHE A 21 -34.28 22.18 -20.49
C PHE A 21 -34.85 22.20 -21.91
N LEU A 22 -35.06 21.02 -22.52
CA LEU A 22 -35.64 20.89 -23.86
C LEU A 22 -37.15 21.15 -23.89
N LEU A 23 -37.89 20.74 -22.84
CA LEU A 23 -39.33 21.00 -22.73
C LEU A 23 -39.67 22.47 -22.46
N ARG A 24 -38.70 23.26 -21.97
CA ARG A 24 -38.89 24.69 -21.68
C ARG A 24 -38.70 25.60 -22.90
N GLN A 25 -38.07 25.10 -23.97
CA GLN A 25 -37.81 25.84 -25.22
C GLN A 25 -38.92 25.64 -26.27
N GLY A 26 -39.85 24.69 -26.06
CA GLY A 26 -40.85 24.30 -27.07
C GLY A 26 -42.23 24.98 -26.99
N ASN A 27 -42.44 25.96 -26.09
CA ASN A 27 -43.77 26.50 -25.79
C ASN A 27 -43.95 28.00 -26.07
N GLU A 28 -43.27 28.54 -27.07
CA GLU A 28 -43.66 29.84 -27.65
C GLU A 28 -43.95 29.64 -29.14
N GLU A 29 -45.25 29.54 -29.44
CA GLU A 29 -45.80 29.50 -30.79
C GLU A 29 -45.74 30.93 -31.36
N PRO A 30 -44.95 31.20 -32.42
CA PRO A 30 -44.86 32.53 -32.98
C PRO A 30 -46.09 32.77 -33.85
N THR A 31 -46.98 33.65 -33.40
CA THR A 31 -48.06 34.18 -34.23
C THR A 31 -47.44 35.03 -35.34
N ALA A 32 -47.60 34.55 -36.57
CA ALA A 32 -47.13 35.18 -37.79
C ALA A 32 -47.86 36.49 -38.07
N GLU A 33 -47.10 37.56 -38.27
CA GLU A 33 -47.32 38.61 -39.28
C GLU A 33 -46.33 39.74 -38.96
N ASP A 34 -45.15 39.69 -39.59
CA ASP A 34 -44.52 40.88 -40.16
C ASP A 34 -43.30 40.47 -40.99
N ASP A 35 -43.49 40.56 -42.28
CA ASP A 35 -42.51 40.36 -43.34
C ASP A 35 -41.78 41.69 -43.56
N HIS A 36 -40.50 41.77 -43.17
CA HIS A 36 -39.39 42.40 -43.92
C HIS A 36 -38.24 42.92 -43.04
N GLY A 37 -37.03 42.44 -43.36
CA GLY A 37 -35.75 42.98 -42.90
C GLY A 37 -35.41 42.51 -41.49
N TRP A 38 -34.25 41.96 -41.19
CA TRP A 38 -32.93 42.48 -41.52
C TRP A 38 -31.93 41.32 -41.50
N MET A 39 -30.88 41.44 -42.31
CA MET A 39 -29.56 40.94 -41.95
C MET A 39 -29.21 41.50 -40.57
N ASN A 40 -29.15 40.68 -39.52
CA ASN A 40 -28.53 41.08 -38.25
C ASN A 40 -28.02 39.85 -37.49
N GLY A 41 -26.70 39.80 -37.35
CA GLY A 41 -25.99 39.04 -36.32
C GLY A 41 -25.84 37.56 -36.59
N PHE A 42 -24.60 37.10 -36.75
CA PHE A 42 -24.29 35.70 -36.44
C PHE A 42 -24.67 35.47 -34.96
N ASN A 43 -25.75 34.71 -34.72
CA ASN A 43 -26.18 34.25 -33.38
C ASN A 43 -25.24 33.18 -32.85
N THR A 44 -23.93 33.44 -32.90
CA THR A 44 -22.96 32.45 -32.51
C THR A 44 -22.72 32.49 -31.01
N TYR A 45 -23.27 31.53 -30.28
CA TYR A 45 -22.89 31.36 -28.89
C TYR A 45 -21.49 30.76 -28.82
N GLN A 46 -20.59 31.47 -28.16
CA GLN A 46 -19.21 31.07 -27.94
C GLN A 46 -19.01 30.70 -26.47
N LEU A 47 -18.54 29.49 -26.23
CA LEU A 47 -18.26 28.96 -24.90
C LEU A 47 -16.81 28.53 -24.85
N GLU A 48 -15.99 29.28 -24.11
CA GLU A 48 -14.55 29.04 -24.00
C GLU A 48 -14.17 28.57 -22.59
N PHE A 49 -13.46 27.45 -22.53
CA PHE A 49 -12.95 26.84 -21.32
C PHE A 49 -11.44 26.74 -21.40
N HIS A 50 -10.75 27.56 -20.60
CA HIS A 50 -9.31 27.39 -20.36
C HIS A 50 -9.14 26.60 -19.07
N MET A 51 -8.97 25.29 -19.20
CA MET A 51 -8.82 24.42 -18.04
C MET A 51 -7.39 23.88 -17.95
N PRO A 52 -6.61 24.28 -16.92
CA PRO A 52 -5.44 23.52 -16.55
C PRO A 52 -5.94 22.16 -16.03
N HIS A 53 -5.73 21.11 -16.83
CA HIS A 53 -6.09 19.76 -16.44
C HIS A 53 -4.85 19.02 -15.96
N LEU A 54 -5.00 18.32 -14.83
CA LEU A 54 -4.04 17.36 -14.34
C LEU A 54 -4.48 16.00 -14.89
N LEU A 55 -3.69 15.44 -15.81
CA LEU A 55 -3.90 14.10 -16.32
C LEU A 55 -2.95 13.16 -15.58
N LEU A 56 -3.49 12.10 -14.99
CA LEU A 56 -2.68 11.02 -14.45
C LEU A 56 -2.30 10.09 -15.61
N ARG A 57 -1.02 9.97 -15.90
CA ARG A 57 -0.51 8.97 -16.83
C ARG A 57 0.23 7.88 -16.07
N PRO A 58 0.10 6.61 -16.48
CA PRO A 58 1.02 5.58 -16.03
C PRO A 58 2.46 6.03 -16.32
N SER A 59 3.27 6.10 -15.28
CA SER A 59 4.69 6.36 -15.37
C SER A 59 5.33 5.08 -15.90
N PHE A 60 5.73 5.08 -17.16
CA PHE A 60 6.60 4.05 -17.69
C PHE A 60 8.02 4.46 -17.32
N GLN A 61 8.68 3.70 -16.44
CA GLN A 61 10.11 3.86 -16.19
C GLN A 61 10.87 3.47 -17.47
N ALA A 62 10.97 4.41 -18.41
CA ALA A 62 12.00 4.33 -19.43
C ALA A 62 13.31 4.66 -18.72
N SER A 63 14.14 3.65 -18.52
CA SER A 63 15.52 3.82 -18.08
C SER A 63 16.22 4.78 -19.05
N ASP A 64 16.79 5.87 -18.51
CA ASP A 64 17.85 6.71 -19.12
C ASP A 64 17.55 8.07 -19.77
N SER A 65 16.40 8.72 -19.58
CA SER A 65 16.28 10.14 -19.97
C SER A 65 16.33 11.11 -18.78
N THR A 66 17.55 11.54 -18.43
CA THR A 66 17.83 12.66 -17.55
C THR A 66 17.43 13.97 -18.26
N ASN A 67 16.64 14.79 -17.58
CA ASN A 67 16.17 16.13 -17.95
C ASN A 67 14.82 16.20 -18.67
N GLU A 68 13.73 16.02 -17.92
CA GLU A 68 12.51 16.80 -18.19
C GLU A 68 11.70 16.98 -16.91
N GLY A 69 11.05 18.14 -16.79
CA GLY A 69 10.65 18.80 -15.54
C GLY A 69 9.93 17.93 -14.50
N SER A 70 10.13 18.29 -13.21
CA SER A 70 9.72 17.52 -12.03
C SER A 70 8.31 16.95 -12.13
N MET A 71 8.23 15.70 -12.58
CA MET A 71 6.98 14.93 -12.57
C MET A 71 6.73 14.53 -11.11
N ALA A 72 5.62 14.97 -10.55
CA ALA A 72 5.22 14.52 -9.22
C ALA A 72 4.82 13.03 -9.32
N ASP A 73 5.54 12.17 -8.61
CA ASP A 73 5.19 10.76 -8.47
C ASP A 73 3.94 10.61 -7.58
N LEU A 74 2.95 9.90 -8.09
CA LEU A 74 1.70 9.58 -7.42
C LEU A 74 1.51 8.08 -7.22
N SER A 75 2.60 7.32 -7.22
CA SER A 75 2.60 5.89 -6.88
C SER A 75 1.82 5.58 -5.59
N PHE A 76 1.79 6.51 -4.63
CA PHE A 76 1.04 6.38 -3.38
C PHE A 76 -0.48 6.25 -3.52
N LEU A 77 -1.06 6.70 -4.64
CA LEU A 77 -2.51 6.61 -4.85
C LEU A 77 -2.98 5.16 -5.05
N ASN A 78 -2.05 4.21 -5.27
CA ASN A 78 -2.35 2.79 -5.53
C ASN A 78 -3.48 2.62 -6.55
N LEU A 79 -3.37 3.35 -7.66
CA LEU A 79 -4.35 3.29 -8.74
C LEU A 79 -4.09 2.02 -9.55
N ASP A 80 -5.10 1.17 -9.60
CA ASP A 80 -5.07 0.00 -10.47
C ASP A 80 -5.23 0.45 -11.92
N ASN A 81 -4.45 -0.15 -12.81
CA ASN A 81 -4.69 -0.04 -14.23
C ASN A 81 -5.92 -0.89 -14.64
N ALA A 82 -6.25 -0.89 -15.93
CA ALA A 82 -7.36 -1.69 -16.47
C ALA A 82 -7.22 -3.21 -16.22
N THR A 83 -6.01 -3.69 -15.90
CA THR A 83 -5.73 -5.10 -15.59
C THR A 83 -5.73 -5.40 -14.09
N GLY A 84 -6.05 -4.43 -13.23
CA GLY A 84 -6.04 -4.61 -11.77
C GLY A 84 -4.65 -4.56 -11.14
N ALA A 85 -3.61 -4.24 -11.90
CA ALA A 85 -2.25 -4.10 -11.38
C ALA A 85 -2.01 -2.66 -10.92
N VAL A 86 -1.38 -2.49 -9.75
CA VAL A 86 -0.96 -1.18 -9.26
C VAL A 86 0.19 -0.68 -10.13
N VAL A 87 -0.02 0.43 -10.84
CA VAL A 87 1.00 1.04 -11.69
C VAL A 87 1.34 2.43 -11.14
N PRO A 88 2.63 2.83 -11.08
CA PRO A 88 2.99 4.19 -10.73
C PRO A 88 2.34 5.18 -11.69
N HIS A 89 1.73 6.24 -11.17
CA HIS A 89 1.14 7.31 -11.98
C HIS A 89 1.89 8.60 -11.74
N SER A 90 1.98 9.44 -12.76
CA SER A 90 2.57 10.77 -12.64
C SER A 90 1.60 11.84 -13.12
N ILE A 91 1.68 13.03 -12.51
CA ILE A 91 0.88 14.18 -12.92
C ILE A 91 1.47 14.79 -14.18
N TYR A 92 0.74 14.64 -15.29
CA TYR A 92 1.00 15.39 -16.50
C TYR A 92 0.13 16.65 -16.52
N ARG A 93 0.77 17.82 -16.37
CA ARG A 93 0.09 19.11 -16.45
C ARG A 93 -0.14 19.47 -17.92
N ARG A 94 -1.38 19.37 -18.40
CA ARG A 94 -1.74 19.74 -19.77
C ARG A 94 -2.60 21.01 -19.74
N HIS A 95 -2.18 22.03 -20.48
CA HIS A 95 -3.01 23.20 -20.73
C HIS A 95 -3.86 22.93 -21.95
N MET A 96 -5.18 22.80 -21.74
CA MET A 96 -6.15 22.64 -22.81
C MET A 96 -7.13 23.82 -22.79
N SER A 97 -7.26 24.47 -23.94
CA SER A 97 -8.32 25.43 -24.18
C SER A 97 -9.37 24.75 -25.08
N LEU A 98 -10.62 24.72 -24.66
CA LEU A 98 -11.75 24.23 -25.45
C LEU A 98 -12.64 25.43 -25.79
N LEU A 99 -12.87 25.67 -27.07
CA LEU A 99 -13.70 26.73 -27.59
C LEU A 99 -14.85 26.08 -28.35
N ILE A 100 -16.08 26.27 -27.92
CA ILE A 100 -17.28 25.77 -28.61
C ILE A 100 -18.01 26.96 -29.23
N CYS A 101 -18.18 26.95 -30.54
CA CYS A 101 -18.92 27.95 -31.30
C CYS A 101 -20.14 27.28 -31.90
N GLY A 102 -21.35 27.62 -31.45
CA GLY A 102 -22.60 27.17 -32.05
C GLY A 102 -23.20 28.24 -32.94
N TRP A 103 -23.85 27.86 -34.04
CA TRP A 103 -24.59 28.79 -34.91
C TRP A 103 -26.10 28.73 -34.65
N ASN A 104 -26.58 27.60 -34.12
CA ASN A 104 -27.93 27.37 -33.61
C ASN A 104 -27.90 26.15 -32.67
N ASP A 105 -29.00 25.88 -31.99
CA ASP A 105 -29.12 24.81 -30.98
C ASP A 105 -28.83 23.38 -31.50
N LEU A 106 -28.77 23.21 -32.83
CA LEU A 106 -28.52 21.93 -33.50
C LEU A 106 -27.14 21.85 -34.14
N GLN A 107 -26.40 22.96 -34.27
CA GLN A 107 -25.14 23.03 -35.01
C GLN A 107 -24.08 23.79 -34.22
N TRP A 108 -23.04 23.05 -33.83
CA TRP A 108 -21.90 23.59 -33.10
C TRP A 108 -20.59 22.99 -33.57
N THR A 109 -19.53 23.79 -33.43
CA THR A 109 -18.15 23.47 -33.76
C THR A 109 -17.30 23.66 -32.53
N GLY A 110 -16.62 22.60 -32.08
CA GLY A 110 -15.66 22.64 -30.98
C GLY A 110 -14.23 22.70 -31.49
N TYR A 111 -13.47 23.72 -31.08
CA TYR A 111 -12.03 23.82 -31.25
C TYR A 111 -11.33 23.47 -29.95
N THR A 112 -10.26 22.68 -30.03
CA THR A 112 -9.43 22.36 -28.87
C THR A 112 -7.99 22.76 -29.15
N PHE A 113 -7.46 23.64 -28.33
CA PHE A 113 -6.07 24.06 -28.40
C PHE A 113 -5.30 23.36 -27.30
N ASN A 114 -4.27 22.62 -27.70
CA ASN A 114 -3.35 22.00 -26.78
C ASN A 114 -2.01 22.70 -26.88
N ARG A 115 -1.51 23.23 -25.76
CA ARG A 115 -0.15 23.74 -25.74
C ARG A 115 0.78 22.54 -25.54
N GLU A 116 1.28 21.99 -26.64
CA GLU A 116 2.46 21.13 -26.58
C GLU A 116 3.64 22.03 -26.18
N ASN A 117 4.39 21.63 -25.14
CA ASN A 117 5.56 22.38 -24.73
C ASN A 117 6.52 22.44 -25.93
N ASN A 118 6.90 23.67 -26.33
CA ASN A 118 7.87 23.96 -27.39
C ASN A 118 9.28 23.47 -27.03
N GLY A 119 9.48 22.17 -26.86
CA GLY A 119 10.77 21.54 -27.12
C GLY A 119 10.88 21.44 -28.63
N GLY A 120 11.81 22.20 -29.23
CA GLY A 120 11.92 22.41 -30.68
C GLY A 120 12.13 21.13 -31.49
N LEU A 121 11.04 20.44 -31.79
CA LEU A 121 10.96 19.46 -32.87
C LEU A 121 10.54 20.20 -34.13
N ASP A 122 11.36 20.09 -35.17
CA ASP A 122 11.12 20.66 -36.49
C ASP A 122 9.72 20.30 -37.00
N ILE A 123 8.87 21.31 -37.14
CA ILE A 123 7.46 21.23 -37.53
C ILE A 123 7.33 21.13 -39.06
N GLU A 124 8.26 20.43 -39.73
CA GLU A 124 8.13 20.15 -41.18
C GLU A 124 7.62 18.74 -41.47
N GLU A 125 7.41 17.91 -40.45
CA GLU A 125 6.76 16.61 -40.59
C GLU A 125 5.71 16.41 -39.47
N ILE A 126 4.67 17.24 -39.46
CA ILE A 126 3.44 16.90 -38.72
C ILE A 126 2.84 15.68 -39.42
N ASP A 127 3.13 14.53 -38.84
CA ASP A 127 2.50 13.25 -39.12
C ASP A 127 0.97 13.44 -39.21
N LYS A 128 0.41 13.11 -40.37
CA LYS A 128 -1.05 13.09 -40.61
C LYS A 128 -1.76 12.05 -39.72
N SER A 129 -1.03 11.35 -38.85
CA SER A 129 -1.55 10.39 -37.88
C SER A 129 -2.10 11.00 -36.59
N VAL A 130 -2.15 12.32 -36.41
CA VAL A 130 -2.76 12.90 -35.20
C VAL A 130 -4.23 12.47 -35.15
N GLN A 131 -4.50 11.44 -34.35
CA GLN A 131 -5.83 10.87 -34.20
C GLN A 131 -6.78 12.01 -33.79
N PRO A 132 -7.90 12.20 -34.52
CA PRO A 132 -8.89 13.19 -34.14
C PRO A 132 -9.33 12.90 -32.72
N TRP A 133 -9.25 13.93 -31.87
CA TRP A 133 -9.58 13.82 -30.46
C TRP A 133 -11.06 13.49 -30.32
N ASP A 134 -11.34 12.32 -29.76
CA ASP A 134 -12.69 11.87 -29.50
C ASP A 134 -13.16 12.46 -28.16
N ALA A 135 -13.98 13.52 -28.22
CA ALA A 135 -14.58 14.17 -27.07
C ALA A 135 -15.34 13.17 -26.17
N ARG A 136 -15.87 12.09 -26.74
CA ARG A 136 -16.50 10.99 -25.98
C ARG A 136 -15.47 10.20 -25.20
N ARG A 137 -14.33 9.83 -25.80
CA ARG A 137 -13.21 9.19 -25.07
C ARG A 137 -12.74 10.07 -23.92
N TYR A 138 -12.67 11.39 -24.10
CA TYR A 138 -12.27 12.30 -23.05
C TYR A 138 -13.29 12.39 -21.91
N TRP A 139 -14.58 12.54 -22.22
CA TRP A 139 -15.63 12.52 -21.22
C TRP A 139 -15.66 11.18 -20.44
N LEU A 140 -15.51 10.06 -21.15
CA LEU A 140 -15.39 8.74 -20.53
C LEU A 140 -14.17 8.64 -19.62
N HIS A 141 -13.06 9.31 -19.96
CA HIS A 141 -11.87 9.38 -19.11
C HIS A 141 -12.13 10.20 -17.84
N LEU A 142 -12.84 11.34 -17.96
CA LEU A 142 -13.24 12.18 -16.82
C LEU A 142 -14.20 11.44 -15.87
N VAL A 143 -15.14 10.68 -16.43
CA VAL A 143 -16.07 9.81 -15.68
C VAL A 143 -15.31 8.66 -15.02
N ALA A 144 -14.37 8.03 -15.71
CA ALA A 144 -13.49 7.02 -15.11
C ALA A 144 -12.66 7.61 -13.96
N HIS A 145 -12.23 8.86 -14.07
CA HIS A 145 -11.49 9.57 -13.03
C HIS A 145 -12.36 9.87 -11.80
N ARG A 146 -13.60 10.34 -12.00
CA ARG A 146 -14.59 10.49 -10.92
C ARG A 146 -14.91 9.15 -10.25
N LYS A 147 -15.07 8.08 -11.04
CA LYS A 147 -15.23 6.72 -10.49
C LYS A 147 -14.00 6.29 -9.71
N GLY A 148 -12.79 6.69 -10.12
CA GLY A 148 -11.55 6.46 -9.37
C GLY A 148 -11.53 7.17 -8.02
N ILE A 149 -12.02 8.41 -7.93
CA ILE A 149 -12.15 9.15 -6.67
C ILE A 149 -13.17 8.47 -5.74
N GLU A 150 -14.30 8.02 -6.27
CA GLU A 150 -15.30 7.28 -5.48
C GLU A 150 -14.79 5.89 -5.07
N ALA A 151 -14.05 5.20 -5.95
CA ALA A 151 -13.36 3.96 -5.62
C ALA A 151 -12.33 4.18 -4.51
N TRP A 152 -11.54 5.25 -4.58
CA TRP A 152 -10.60 5.65 -3.53
C TRP A 152 -11.30 5.93 -2.21
N LYS A 153 -12.44 6.62 -2.21
CA LYS A 153 -13.28 6.79 -1.00
C LYS A 153 -13.73 5.46 -0.43
N SER A 154 -14.19 4.53 -1.26
CA SER A 154 -14.65 3.20 -0.83
C SER A 154 -13.53 2.27 -0.38
N ARG A 155 -12.30 2.47 -0.88
CA ARG A 155 -11.09 1.74 -0.48
C ARG A 155 -10.34 2.36 0.69
N ASN A 156 -10.66 3.60 1.08
CA ASN A 156 -10.03 4.19 2.24
C ASN A 156 -10.58 3.55 3.51
N ILE A 157 -9.82 2.53 3.93
CA ILE A 157 -9.91 1.59 5.04
C ILE A 157 -10.07 2.23 6.45
N CYS A 158 -10.26 3.55 6.56
CA CYS A 158 -10.38 4.22 7.87
C CYS A 158 -11.61 3.78 8.69
N SER A 159 -12.57 3.03 8.13
CA SER A 159 -13.76 2.56 8.85
C SER A 159 -13.76 1.08 9.25
N ASN A 160 -12.79 0.25 8.79
CA ASN A 160 -12.88 -1.21 8.92
C ASN A 160 -11.75 -1.86 9.73
N THR A 161 -10.99 -1.10 10.53
CA THR A 161 -10.03 -1.71 11.46
C THR A 161 -10.78 -2.37 12.60
N THR A 162 -11.14 -3.63 12.37
CA THR A 162 -11.59 -4.55 13.40
C THR A 162 -10.52 -4.53 14.48
N THR A 163 -10.93 -4.15 15.69
CA THR A 163 -10.13 -3.85 16.87
C THR A 163 -9.30 -5.04 17.35
N LYS A 164 -8.33 -5.49 16.55
CA LYS A 164 -7.30 -6.41 17.01
C LYS A 164 -6.22 -5.57 17.65
N SER A 165 -6.19 -5.67 18.98
CA SER A 165 -5.26 -5.01 19.89
C SER A 165 -3.81 -5.15 19.37
N GLY A 166 -3.24 -4.02 18.98
CA GLY A 166 -1.92 -3.94 18.33
C GLY A 166 -2.01 -3.15 17.03
N MET A 167 -2.29 -1.84 17.12
CA MET A 167 -2.08 -0.95 15.99
C MET A 167 -0.58 -0.99 15.68
N LEU A 168 -0.20 -1.55 14.53
CA LEU A 168 1.21 -1.79 14.24
C LEU A 168 1.90 -0.44 14.02
N VAL A 169 3.15 -0.31 14.47
CA VAL A 169 4.02 0.86 14.17
C VAL A 169 3.98 1.20 12.68
N GLU A 170 3.88 0.17 11.84
CA GLU A 170 3.79 0.30 10.40
C GLU A 170 2.50 1.01 9.94
N ASP A 171 1.37 0.77 10.61
CA ASP A 171 0.11 1.45 10.30
C ASP A 171 0.18 2.96 10.62
N ILE A 172 0.90 3.31 11.70
CA ILE A 172 1.14 4.72 12.09
C ILE A 172 2.01 5.40 11.03
N LYS A 173 3.10 4.76 10.60
CA LYS A 173 3.98 5.28 9.55
C LYS A 173 3.26 5.46 8.22
N ILE A 174 2.50 4.45 7.78
CA ILE A 174 1.69 4.52 6.56
C ILE A 174 0.68 5.68 6.65
N SER A 175 0.05 5.87 7.82
CA SER A 175 -0.89 6.97 8.04
C SER A 175 -0.20 8.34 8.01
N LEU A 176 1.03 8.43 8.52
CA LEU A 176 1.84 9.66 8.50
C LEU A 176 2.20 10.03 7.06
N ASP A 177 2.72 9.09 6.29
CA ASP A 177 3.09 9.30 4.88
C ASP A 177 1.89 9.76 4.04
N LYS A 178 0.74 9.10 4.20
CA LYS A 178 -0.50 9.50 3.53
C LYS A 178 -0.94 10.92 3.91
N THR A 179 -0.75 11.31 5.17
CA THR A 179 -1.09 12.64 5.65
C THR A 179 -0.18 13.71 5.05
N ILE A 180 1.12 13.41 4.92
CA ILE A 180 2.10 14.29 4.28
C ILE A 180 1.75 14.48 2.80
N GLN A 181 1.47 13.39 2.07
CA GLN A 181 1.08 13.44 0.67
C GLN A 181 -0.23 14.23 0.45
N ALA A 182 -1.23 14.02 1.33
CA ALA A 182 -2.47 14.79 1.28
C ALA A 182 -2.21 16.28 1.46
N ARG A 183 -1.31 16.67 2.39
CA ARG A 183 -0.91 18.07 2.59
C ARG A 183 -0.28 18.66 1.33
N GLU A 184 0.62 17.93 0.68
CA GLU A 184 1.29 18.38 -0.56
C GLU A 184 0.28 18.59 -1.69
N LEU A 185 -0.66 17.64 -1.86
CA LEU A 185 -1.72 17.77 -2.87
C LEU A 185 -2.62 18.99 -2.59
N LEU A 186 -2.99 19.22 -1.33
CA LEU A 186 -3.78 20.39 -0.94
C LEU A 186 -3.03 21.70 -1.24
N GLN A 187 -1.72 21.72 -1.05
CA GLN A 187 -0.87 22.86 -1.39
C GLN A 187 -0.86 23.12 -2.90
N GLN A 188 -0.67 22.09 -3.72
CA GLN A 188 -0.71 22.22 -5.18
C GLN A 188 -2.07 22.73 -5.68
N LEU A 189 -3.17 22.18 -5.13
CA LEU A 189 -4.53 22.64 -5.46
C LEU A 189 -4.74 24.11 -5.11
N ARG A 190 -4.24 24.55 -3.95
CA ARG A 190 -4.31 25.94 -3.53
C ARG A 190 -3.55 26.85 -4.50
N ASP A 191 -2.37 26.43 -4.97
CA ASP A 191 -1.55 27.21 -5.87
C ASP A 191 -2.22 27.37 -7.25
N VAL A 192 -2.81 26.29 -7.78
CA VAL A 192 -3.59 26.34 -9.02
C VAL A 192 -4.83 27.23 -8.86
N LEU A 193 -5.59 27.09 -7.77
CA LEU A 193 -6.76 27.92 -7.49
C LEU A 193 -6.40 29.40 -7.34
N SER A 194 -5.25 29.71 -6.74
CA SER A 194 -4.75 31.08 -6.61
C SER A 194 -4.51 31.73 -7.98
N ILE A 195 -3.97 30.98 -8.94
CA ILE A 195 -3.79 31.45 -10.32
C ILE A 195 -5.15 31.71 -10.97
N THR A 196 -6.08 30.77 -10.87
CA THR A 196 -7.44 30.91 -11.43
C THR A 196 -8.17 32.10 -10.85
N LEU A 197 -8.13 32.29 -9.53
CA LEU A 197 -8.75 33.43 -8.85
C LEU A 197 -8.09 34.76 -9.23
N ARG A 198 -6.78 34.77 -9.49
CA ARG A 198 -6.09 35.97 -9.98
C ARG A 198 -6.52 36.32 -11.40
N ALA A 199 -6.64 35.32 -12.29
CA ALA A 199 -7.14 35.52 -13.64
C ALA A 199 -8.58 36.08 -13.61
N TYR A 200 -9.44 35.46 -12.80
CA TYR A 200 -10.80 35.95 -12.57
C TYR A 200 -10.84 37.39 -12.02
N LYS A 201 -10.00 37.73 -11.04
CA LYS A 201 -9.93 39.10 -10.51
C LYS A 201 -9.53 40.12 -11.58
N ARG A 202 -8.71 39.73 -12.57
CA ARG A 202 -8.38 40.59 -13.72
C ARG A 202 -9.57 40.73 -14.67
N PHE A 203 -10.23 39.61 -14.98
CA PHE A 203 -11.44 39.58 -15.78
C PHE A 203 -12.54 40.49 -15.22
N ALA A 204 -12.78 40.43 -13.91
CA ALA A 204 -13.87 41.15 -13.24
C ALA A 204 -13.63 42.65 -13.00
N LYS A 205 -12.43 43.18 -13.31
CA LYS A 205 -12.15 44.62 -13.14
C LYS A 205 -13.04 45.48 -14.04
N LEU A 206 -13.23 46.75 -13.65
CA LEU A 206 -14.01 47.71 -14.45
C LEU A 206 -13.45 47.89 -15.87
N ASP A 207 -12.12 47.89 -15.99
CA ASP A 207 -11.31 47.93 -17.21
C ASP A 207 -10.79 46.54 -17.63
N GLY A 208 -11.35 45.47 -17.04
CA GLY A 208 -10.95 44.09 -17.31
C GLY A 208 -11.58 43.52 -18.57
N ASP A 209 -11.27 42.25 -18.82
CA ASP A 209 -11.70 41.48 -19.99
C ASP A 209 -13.22 41.22 -20.05
N LYS A 210 -14.03 41.72 -19.11
CA LYS A 210 -15.49 41.59 -19.18
C LYS A 210 -16.11 42.29 -20.40
N CYS A 211 -15.44 43.30 -20.96
CA CYS A 211 -15.94 44.07 -22.11
C CYS A 211 -15.95 43.27 -23.41
N TYR A 212 -15.23 42.14 -23.49
CA TYR A 212 -15.32 41.21 -24.61
C TYR A 212 -16.73 40.61 -24.78
N PHE A 213 -17.59 40.71 -23.77
CA PHE A 213 -18.98 40.22 -23.80
C PHE A 213 -20.01 41.35 -23.93
N SER A 214 -19.58 42.57 -24.30
CA SER A 214 -20.47 43.74 -24.38
C SER A 214 -21.43 43.70 -25.58
N ASP A 215 -21.14 42.88 -26.57
CA ASP A 215 -21.96 42.61 -27.76
C ASP A 215 -23.13 41.66 -27.49
N ILE A 216 -23.10 40.90 -26.39
CA ILE A 216 -24.15 39.96 -26.01
C ILE A 216 -25.21 40.67 -25.14
N THR A 217 -26.35 40.99 -25.74
CA THR A 217 -27.44 41.75 -25.11
C THR A 217 -28.13 41.05 -23.93
N ASP A 218 -27.99 39.72 -23.79
CA ASP A 218 -28.55 38.93 -22.68
C ASP A 218 -27.49 38.26 -21.78
N CYS A 219 -26.28 38.85 -21.71
CA CYS A 219 -25.20 38.23 -20.93
C CYS A 219 -25.37 38.36 -19.40
N SER A 220 -26.34 39.15 -18.94
CA SER A 220 -26.50 39.47 -17.50
C SER A 220 -26.78 38.23 -16.64
N SER A 221 -27.63 37.33 -17.11
CA SER A 221 -27.98 36.09 -16.40
C SER A 221 -26.80 35.11 -16.35
N MET A 222 -26.04 35.01 -17.43
CA MET A 222 -24.83 34.18 -17.52
C MET A 222 -23.73 34.73 -16.60
N LEU A 223 -23.51 36.05 -16.63
CA LEU A 223 -22.53 36.72 -15.79
C LEU A 223 -22.87 36.54 -14.31
N ASN A 224 -24.13 36.65 -13.91
CA ASN A 224 -24.54 36.39 -12.52
C ASN A 224 -24.21 34.96 -12.06
N LYS A 225 -24.53 33.94 -12.89
CA LYS A 225 -24.15 32.54 -12.59
C LYS A 225 -22.63 32.35 -12.50
N PHE A 226 -21.89 33.05 -13.36
CA PHE A 226 -20.43 33.04 -13.33
C PHE A 226 -19.87 33.70 -12.07
N PHE A 227 -20.44 34.84 -11.65
CA PHE A 227 -20.09 35.53 -10.40
C PHE A 227 -20.36 34.65 -9.18
N GLU A 228 -21.53 34.04 -9.09
CA GLU A 228 -21.86 33.09 -8.01
C GLU A 228 -20.89 31.90 -7.96
N SER A 229 -20.54 31.34 -9.12
CA SER A 229 -19.60 30.23 -9.21
C SER A 229 -18.18 30.65 -8.78
N SER A 230 -17.79 31.88 -9.14
CA SER A 230 -16.49 32.45 -8.79
C SER A 230 -16.40 32.79 -7.31
N GLU A 231 -17.49 33.23 -6.67
CA GLU A 231 -17.56 33.41 -5.23
C GLU A 231 -17.43 32.08 -4.48
N LYS A 232 -18.12 31.03 -4.94
CA LYS A 232 -17.93 29.67 -4.42
C LYS A 232 -16.48 29.21 -4.55
N LEU A 233 -15.84 29.50 -5.69
CA LEU A 233 -14.43 29.21 -5.94
C LEU A 233 -13.50 30.01 -5.01
N ALA A 234 -13.81 31.28 -4.72
CA ALA A 234 -13.03 32.14 -3.83
C ALA A 234 -13.04 31.66 -2.37
N ASN A 235 -14.11 30.96 -1.96
CA ASN A 235 -14.21 30.35 -0.63
C ASN A 235 -13.42 29.04 -0.51
N LEU A 236 -13.11 28.36 -1.62
CA LEU A 236 -12.42 27.07 -1.62
C LEU A 236 -10.98 27.14 -1.05
N PRO A 237 -10.13 28.14 -1.37
CA PRO A 237 -8.81 28.30 -0.75
C PRO A 237 -8.83 28.36 0.78
N LEU A 238 -9.85 28.96 1.40
CA LEU A 238 -9.99 29.02 2.85
C LEU A 238 -10.25 27.64 3.43
N LYS A 239 -11.17 26.88 2.82
CA LYS A 239 -11.45 25.48 3.21
C LYS A 239 -10.22 24.58 3.04
N LEU A 240 -9.51 24.71 1.92
CA LEU A 240 -8.27 23.97 1.68
C LEU A 240 -7.17 24.32 2.69
N SER A 241 -7.07 25.60 3.08
CA SER A 241 -6.11 26.03 4.12
C SER A 241 -6.47 25.45 5.48
N SER A 242 -7.75 25.45 5.86
CA SER A 242 -8.21 24.82 7.10
C SER A 242 -7.97 23.31 7.11
N LEU A 243 -8.12 22.64 5.96
CA LEU A 243 -7.83 21.22 5.83
C LEU A 243 -6.33 20.95 5.90
N GLY A 244 -5.52 21.77 5.22
CA GLY A 244 -4.06 21.70 5.28
C GLY A 244 -3.52 21.86 6.70
N TYR A 245 -4.04 22.82 7.48
CA TYR A 245 -3.71 22.98 8.91
C TYR A 245 -4.11 21.75 9.73
N SER A 246 -5.25 21.13 9.41
CA SER A 246 -5.71 19.92 10.09
C SER A 246 -4.81 18.73 9.79
N CYS A 247 -4.37 18.57 8.53
CA CYS A 247 -3.39 17.56 8.13
C CYS A 247 -2.04 17.79 8.83
N GLU A 248 -1.57 19.04 8.94
CA GLU A 248 -0.34 19.37 9.65
C GLU A 248 -0.41 18.97 11.12
N ARG A 249 -1.49 19.36 11.83
CA ARG A 249 -1.70 18.96 13.23
C ARG A 249 -1.76 17.44 13.40
N PHE A 250 -2.40 16.75 12.46
CA PHE A 250 -2.49 15.29 12.49
C PHE A 250 -1.12 14.63 12.23
N ALA A 251 -0.33 15.15 11.29
CA ALA A 251 1.03 14.69 11.05
C ALA A 251 1.93 14.87 12.29
N THR A 252 1.87 16.02 12.96
CA THR A 252 2.60 16.24 14.23
C THR A 252 2.16 15.24 15.32
N HIS A 253 0.87 14.93 15.39
CA HIS A 253 0.38 13.95 16.36
C HIS A 253 0.88 12.53 16.06
N LEU A 254 0.83 12.11 14.79
CA LEU A 254 1.34 10.81 14.36
C LEU A 254 2.85 10.70 14.57
N ASP A 255 3.61 11.74 14.28
CA ASP A 255 5.06 11.79 14.53
C ASP A 255 5.38 11.57 16.02
N HIS A 256 4.65 12.25 16.92
CA HIS A 256 4.78 12.00 18.36
C HIS A 256 4.41 10.55 18.75
N MET A 257 3.39 9.96 18.14
CA MET A 257 3.03 8.56 18.39
C MET A 257 4.13 7.59 17.93
N VAL A 258 4.72 7.81 16.75
CA VAL A 258 5.87 7.02 16.28
C VAL A 258 7.04 7.13 17.25
N HIS A 259 7.34 8.34 17.73
CA HIS A 259 8.43 8.58 18.67
C HIS A 259 8.20 7.88 20.03
N LEU A 260 6.98 7.95 20.56
CA LEU A 260 6.61 7.25 21.80
C LEU A 260 6.73 5.74 21.66
N GLU A 261 6.25 5.16 20.56
CA GLU A 261 6.32 3.73 20.33
C GLU A 261 7.77 3.27 20.11
N ASN A 262 8.59 4.07 19.44
CA ASN A 262 10.02 3.81 19.31
C ASN A 262 10.72 3.80 20.68
N HIS A 263 10.40 4.74 21.56
CA HIS A 263 10.91 4.73 22.93
C HIS A 263 10.46 3.49 23.72
N HIS A 264 9.20 3.11 23.58
CA HIS A 264 8.67 1.90 24.20
C HIS A 264 9.44 0.64 23.75
N LEU A 265 9.68 0.50 22.44
CA LEU A 265 10.48 -0.59 21.87
C LEU A 265 11.93 -0.58 22.37
N ILE A 266 12.55 0.59 22.54
CA ILE A 266 13.90 0.70 23.11
C ILE A 266 13.93 0.21 24.56
N VAL A 267 12.96 0.63 25.39
CA VAL A 267 12.86 0.19 26.78
C VAL A 267 12.67 -1.32 26.86
N GLU A 268 11.78 -1.87 26.04
CA GLU A 268 11.51 -3.30 25.99
C GLU A 268 12.72 -4.10 25.50
N SER A 269 13.43 -3.60 24.50
CA SER A 269 14.70 -4.17 24.03
C SER A 269 15.77 -4.19 25.13
N HIS A 270 15.90 -3.11 25.90
CA HIS A 270 16.82 -3.07 27.05
C HIS A 270 16.43 -4.08 28.13
N ARG A 271 15.14 -4.22 28.42
CA ARG A 271 14.61 -5.21 29.37
C ARG A 271 14.96 -6.63 28.93
N LEU A 272 14.68 -6.98 27.67
CA LEU A 272 15.01 -8.30 27.10
C LEU A 272 16.52 -8.55 27.07
N SER A 273 17.33 -7.53 26.78
CA SER A 273 18.79 -7.63 26.84
C SER A 273 19.29 -7.92 28.26
N GLN A 274 18.69 -7.28 29.27
CA GLN A 274 19.00 -7.55 30.66
C GLN A 274 18.63 -8.99 31.05
N GLU A 275 17.45 -9.48 30.67
CA GLU A 275 17.04 -10.88 30.88
C GLU A 275 17.98 -11.87 30.18
N ARG A 276 18.40 -11.56 28.95
CA ARG A 276 19.38 -12.39 28.25
C ARG A 276 20.71 -12.47 29.01
N ASN A 277 21.17 -11.35 29.58
CA ASN A 277 22.40 -11.32 30.36
C ASN A 277 22.28 -12.14 31.65
N THR A 278 21.14 -12.12 32.34
CA THR A 278 20.93 -12.95 33.53
C THR A 278 20.88 -14.43 33.17
N HIS A 279 20.23 -14.80 32.07
CA HIS A 279 20.24 -16.16 31.54
C HIS A 279 21.65 -16.63 31.15
N GLN A 280 22.44 -15.77 30.50
CA GLN A 280 23.81 -16.09 30.15
C GLN A 280 24.68 -16.33 31.39
N ALA A 281 24.52 -15.49 32.43
CA ALA A 281 25.23 -15.67 33.68
C ALA A 281 24.84 -16.98 34.39
N ALA A 282 23.56 -17.35 34.39
CA ALA A 282 23.09 -18.62 34.92
C ALA A 282 23.64 -19.82 34.12
N SER A 283 23.69 -19.71 32.79
CA SER A 283 24.27 -20.71 31.89
C SER A 283 25.76 -20.93 32.19
N ASN A 284 26.52 -19.86 32.40
CA ASN A 284 27.95 -19.95 32.73
C ASN A 284 28.16 -20.67 34.06
N ARG A 285 27.37 -20.36 35.09
CA ARG A 285 27.43 -21.06 36.39
C ARG A 285 27.10 -22.55 36.28
N LEU A 286 26.15 -22.91 35.41
CA LEU A 286 25.82 -24.31 35.16
C LEU A 286 26.96 -25.02 34.43
N HIS A 287 27.63 -24.34 33.51
CA HIS A 287 28.81 -24.88 32.83
C HIS A 287 29.99 -25.08 33.79
N GLU A 288 30.22 -24.16 34.71
CA GLU A 288 31.22 -24.31 35.80
C GLU A 288 30.93 -25.57 36.64
N ARG A 289 29.69 -25.74 37.10
CA ARG A 289 29.29 -26.95 37.85
C ARG A 289 29.44 -28.23 37.05
N LEU A 290 29.16 -28.19 35.75
CA LEU A 290 29.35 -29.34 34.87
C LEU A 290 30.83 -29.72 34.77
N ASN A 291 31.72 -28.72 34.68
CA ASN A 291 33.16 -28.94 34.65
C ASN A 291 33.66 -29.53 35.96
N GLU A 292 33.20 -29.01 37.11
CA GLU A 292 33.50 -29.58 38.44
C GLU A 292 33.05 -31.05 38.55
N LEU A 293 31.84 -31.36 38.09
CA LEU A 293 31.32 -32.73 38.11
C LEU A 293 32.12 -33.65 37.18
N ASN A 294 32.57 -33.14 36.04
CA ASN A 294 33.43 -33.87 35.13
C ASN A 294 34.81 -34.17 35.77
N GLU A 295 35.40 -33.22 36.49
CA GLU A 295 36.63 -33.43 37.27
C GLU A 295 36.43 -34.51 38.35
N GLN A 296 35.33 -34.47 39.09
CA GLN A 296 34.98 -35.50 40.08
C GLN A 296 34.82 -36.88 39.44
N ASN A 297 34.18 -36.96 38.27
CA ASN A 297 34.00 -38.21 37.54
C ASN A 297 35.35 -38.80 37.09
N VAL A 298 36.30 -37.95 36.68
CA VAL A 298 37.68 -38.39 36.37
C VAL A 298 38.37 -38.99 37.60
N VAL A 299 38.23 -38.38 38.78
CA VAL A 299 38.78 -38.91 40.04
C VAL A 299 38.13 -40.26 40.39
N LEU A 300 36.80 -40.34 40.33
CA LEU A 300 36.06 -41.56 40.63
C LEU A 300 36.46 -42.72 39.69
N THR A 301 36.64 -42.42 38.39
CA THR A 301 37.08 -43.40 37.40
C THR A 301 38.47 -43.94 37.71
N LYS A 302 39.39 -43.09 38.22
CA LYS A 302 40.72 -43.52 38.66
C LYS A 302 40.65 -44.43 39.89
N GLU A 303 39.85 -44.07 40.89
CA GLU A 303 39.66 -44.91 42.10
C GLU A 303 39.02 -46.27 41.76
N MET A 304 38.03 -46.28 40.86
CA MET A 304 37.41 -47.52 40.40
C MET A 304 38.43 -48.42 39.69
N ARG A 305 39.33 -47.85 38.89
CA ARG A 305 40.42 -48.60 38.26
C ARG A 305 41.37 -49.20 39.31
N ARG A 306 41.79 -48.41 40.30
CA ARG A 306 42.65 -48.87 41.41
C ARG A 306 42.03 -50.02 42.19
N LEU A 307 40.75 -49.88 42.58
CA LEU A 307 40.02 -50.94 43.29
C LEU A 307 39.90 -52.22 42.45
N ASN A 308 39.71 -52.07 41.13
CA ASN A 308 39.66 -53.22 40.23
C ASN A 308 41.02 -53.94 40.16
N GLU A 309 42.12 -53.19 40.11
CA GLU A 309 43.49 -53.73 40.18
C GLU A 309 43.70 -54.49 41.50
N GLU A 310 43.39 -53.89 42.66
CA GLU A 310 43.49 -54.54 43.98
C GLU A 310 42.64 -55.81 44.08
N ASN A 311 41.42 -55.79 43.53
CA ASN A 311 40.54 -56.95 43.51
C ASN A 311 41.10 -58.07 42.61
N THR A 312 41.69 -57.73 41.47
CA THR A 312 42.35 -58.73 40.61
C THR A 312 43.59 -59.34 41.27
N GLU A 313 44.37 -58.55 42.00
CA GLU A 313 45.51 -59.05 42.78
C GLU A 313 45.06 -60.00 43.91
N ALA A 314 44.04 -59.61 44.68
CA ALA A 314 43.48 -60.44 45.74
C ALA A 314 42.90 -61.76 45.20
N ALA A 315 42.22 -61.73 44.05
CA ALA A 315 41.74 -62.92 43.37
C ALA A 315 42.90 -63.85 42.96
N CYS A 316 43.98 -63.30 42.40
CA CYS A 316 45.18 -64.07 42.06
C CYS A 316 45.84 -64.68 43.30
N ALA A 317 45.93 -63.93 44.41
CA ALA A 317 46.47 -64.42 45.67
C ALA A 317 45.63 -65.56 46.26
N ASN A 318 44.30 -65.40 46.27
CA ASN A 318 43.37 -66.43 46.73
C ASN A 318 43.49 -67.71 45.90
N GLN A 319 43.57 -67.58 44.57
CA GLN A 319 43.77 -68.73 43.67
C GLN A 319 45.10 -69.44 43.93
N ALA A 320 46.18 -68.69 44.21
CA ALA A 320 47.48 -69.26 44.55
C ALA A 320 47.45 -70.03 45.88
N GLU A 321 46.76 -69.53 46.91
CA GLU A 321 46.56 -70.23 48.19
C GLU A 321 45.66 -71.47 48.03
N GLU A 322 44.63 -71.40 47.19
CA GLU A 322 43.79 -72.56 46.86
C GLU A 322 44.62 -73.66 46.16
N MET A 323 45.50 -73.30 45.23
CA MET A 323 46.41 -74.27 44.61
C MET A 323 47.36 -74.92 45.62
N LYS A 324 47.82 -74.20 46.65
CA LYS A 324 48.65 -74.75 47.72
C LYS A 324 47.87 -75.74 48.60
N THR A 325 46.66 -75.36 49.01
CA THR A 325 45.80 -76.21 49.87
C THR A 325 45.32 -77.45 49.14
N ASN A 326 44.92 -77.35 47.87
CA ASN A 326 44.58 -78.51 47.03
C ASN A 326 45.76 -79.47 46.81
N ARG A 327 47.01 -78.96 46.80
CA ARG A 327 48.22 -79.81 46.77
C ARG A 327 48.39 -80.62 48.05
N SER A 328 47.97 -80.08 49.19
CA SER A 328 48.06 -80.69 50.51
C SER A 328 46.90 -81.67 50.80
N ALA A 329 45.71 -81.39 50.26
CA ALA A 329 44.52 -82.22 50.40
C ALA A 329 44.44 -83.40 49.42
N ARG A 330 45.53 -83.71 48.71
CA ARG A 330 45.60 -84.86 47.79
C ARG A 330 45.70 -86.18 48.58
N VAL A 331 44.62 -86.52 49.29
CA VAL A 331 44.35 -87.85 49.82
C VAL A 331 44.29 -88.80 48.62
N LYS A 332 45.08 -89.87 48.66
CA LYS A 332 45.06 -90.95 47.68
C LYS A 332 43.61 -91.46 47.52
N PRO A 333 43.01 -91.40 46.33
CA PRO A 333 41.78 -92.14 46.10
C PRO A 333 42.09 -93.63 46.20
N TYR A 334 41.46 -94.29 47.17
CA TYR A 334 41.30 -95.73 47.14
C TYR A 334 40.38 -96.05 45.96
N PHE A 335 40.92 -96.84 45.04
CA PHE A 335 40.19 -97.49 43.97
C PHE A 335 39.15 -98.41 44.60
N ASP A 336 37.87 -98.20 44.30
CA ASP A 336 36.92 -99.30 44.21
C ASP A 336 35.99 -99.05 43.03
N ALA A 337 35.95 -100.07 42.18
CA ALA A 337 35.24 -100.11 40.92
C ALA A 337 33.81 -100.64 41.14
N ALA A 338 32.82 -100.02 40.50
CA ALA A 338 31.82 -100.73 39.69
C ALA A 338 30.83 -99.75 39.02
N THR A 339 30.76 -99.90 37.70
CA THR A 339 29.73 -99.62 36.68
C THR A 339 28.24 -99.76 37.11
N PRO A 340 27.23 -99.56 36.23
CA PRO A 340 27.07 -98.67 35.05
C PRO A 340 25.69 -97.95 35.01
N GLY A 341 25.51 -97.01 34.07
CA GLY A 341 24.29 -96.96 33.24
C GLY A 341 23.26 -95.83 33.45
N ILE A 342 22.85 -95.28 32.30
CA ILE A 342 21.48 -94.89 31.91
C ILE A 342 21.05 -93.43 32.11
N ASP A 343 20.96 -92.79 30.94
CA ASP A 343 19.92 -91.92 30.37
C ASP A 343 19.48 -90.57 30.98
N SER A 344 19.29 -89.65 30.02
CA SER A 344 18.19 -88.66 29.95
C SER A 344 18.26 -87.54 30.98
N SER A 345 18.06 -86.26 30.70
CA SER A 345 17.45 -85.49 29.61
C SER A 345 17.64 -84.03 30.02
N ASP A 346 17.56 -83.12 29.05
CA ASP A 346 17.03 -81.77 29.18
C ASP A 346 17.41 -80.93 30.41
N SER A 347 18.03 -79.77 30.17
CA SER A 347 17.23 -78.56 29.91
C SER A 347 18.07 -77.29 30.07
N THR A 348 17.95 -76.44 29.05
CA THR A 348 17.88 -74.97 29.10
C THR A 348 19.02 -74.08 29.64
N CYS A 349 19.40 -73.15 28.76
CA CYS A 349 19.61 -71.70 29.01
C CYS A 349 20.80 -71.30 29.91
N ARG A 350 21.70 -70.40 29.51
CA ARG A 350 21.45 -69.13 28.79
C ARG A 350 22.67 -68.73 27.96
N HIS A 351 22.38 -68.16 26.79
CA HIS A 351 23.32 -67.34 26.03
C HIS A 351 23.89 -66.22 26.90
N PHE A 352 25.21 -66.14 27.00
CA PHE A 352 25.88 -64.88 27.29
C PHE A 352 25.97 -64.11 25.98
N THR A 353 25.03 -63.22 25.74
CA THR A 353 25.09 -62.24 24.67
C THR A 353 26.15 -61.21 25.03
N THR A 354 27.25 -61.19 24.28
CA THR A 354 28.23 -60.10 24.31
C THR A 354 27.53 -58.85 23.77
N VAL A 355 27.08 -57.97 24.66
CA VAL A 355 26.59 -56.64 24.26
C VAL A 355 27.80 -55.78 23.93
N ASN A 356 28.10 -55.65 22.64
CA ASN A 356 29.01 -54.63 22.14
C ASN A 356 28.38 -53.26 22.41
N PHE A 357 28.90 -52.54 23.41
CA PHE A 357 28.73 -51.10 23.48
C PHE A 357 29.60 -50.48 22.37
N LEU A 358 28.94 -50.11 21.27
CA LEU A 358 29.47 -49.18 20.28
C LEU A 358 29.78 -47.86 21.00
N GLN A 359 31.06 -47.62 21.24
CA GLN A 359 31.59 -46.30 21.59
C GLN A 359 31.64 -45.49 20.29
N ALA A 360 30.59 -44.70 20.05
CA ALA A 360 30.62 -43.64 19.06
C ALA A 360 31.35 -42.44 19.68
N HIS A 361 32.43 -42.03 19.04
CA HIS A 361 33.00 -40.69 19.16
C HIS A 361 32.85 -39.98 17.82
#